data_AF-A0A3A4K3J6-F1
#
_entry.id   AF-A0A3A4K3J6-F1
#
_cell.length_a   1.000
_cell.length_b   1.000
_cell.length_c   1.000
_cell.angle_alpha   90.00
_cell.angle_beta   90.00
_cell.angle_gamma   90.00
#
_symmetry.space_group_name_H-M   'P 1'
#
loop_
_entity.id
_entity.type
_entity.pdbx_description
1 polymer ?
#
loop_
_entity_poly.entity_id
_entity_poly.type
_entity_poly.pdbx_seq_one_letter_code
_entity_poly.pdbx_strand_id
1 'polypeptide(L)'
;MKRLSGRLLALIAAGCLTASGAAYAARTPAPEGDAPAAAAVETPKTEGATPSPSPPPLPENASGADILMLGKNLYDYGDYPEMVRILELGLEKSLFSSDEEAEVHQMLGIGHFILQNRPKAREHFLQLLTGEPTYQLDPIFVPPIIIEYFESLREENRELLAAILAQRRGEQQAEPPEGELLREKNPYFVNFIPFGAGQFQNGEPIKGTLFLTGEIVALGLNAAGYFVSREFAGDDGYYTSGNAEQARQWRIVQYAGLGALGALVIGGVIDAILNYKEYNEIVVEPPAANEEKKTAGDEGKPKVDVPSLRVDF
;
A
#
# COMPACT_ATOMS: atom_id res chain seq x y z
N MET A 1 42.81 -20.58 22.65
CA MET A 1 44.13 -20.15 22.11
C MET A 1 44.12 -20.33 20.59
N LYS A 2 44.78 -19.45 19.80
CA LYS A 2 44.97 -19.52 18.31
C LYS A 2 43.63 -19.51 17.50
N ARG A 3 43.26 -18.59 16.59
CA ARG A 3 43.90 -17.58 15.68
C ARG A 3 44.65 -18.12 14.45
N LEU A 4 44.47 -17.38 13.33
CA LEU A 4 45.02 -17.51 11.95
C LEU A 4 44.39 -18.65 11.11
N SER A 5 44.17 -18.52 9.78
CA SER A 5 44.30 -17.42 8.77
C SER A 5 43.49 -17.80 7.50
N GLY A 6 43.19 -16.96 6.49
CA GLY A 6 43.45 -15.53 6.22
C GLY A 6 42.79 -15.08 4.89
N ARG A 7 42.29 -13.84 4.78
CA ARG A 7 42.87 -12.67 4.06
C ARG A 7 42.78 -12.67 2.52
N LEU A 8 41.77 -11.96 1.98
CA LEU A 8 41.80 -11.16 0.74
C LEU A 8 40.50 -10.32 0.69
N LEU A 9 40.41 -9.09 0.14
CA LEU A 9 41.43 -8.07 -0.15
C LEU A 9 41.64 -7.21 1.13
N ALA A 10 41.94 -5.90 1.27
CA ALA A 10 42.16 -4.67 0.46
C ALA A 10 40.94 -3.97 -0.20
N LEU A 11 40.91 -2.67 -0.57
CA LEU A 11 41.30 -1.37 0.05
C LEU A 11 41.10 -0.25 -1.02
N ILE A 12 40.20 0.73 -0.81
CA ILE A 12 40.31 2.10 -1.36
C ILE A 12 39.80 3.07 -0.29
N ALA A 13 40.58 4.11 0.01
CA ALA A 13 40.17 5.26 0.82
C ALA A 13 41.15 6.44 0.59
N ALA A 14 40.63 7.65 0.39
CA ALA A 14 41.29 8.94 0.73
C ALA A 14 40.44 10.15 0.27
N GLY A 15 40.48 11.23 1.06
CA GLY A 15 40.13 12.58 0.63
C GLY A 15 38.72 13.08 1.02
N CYS A 16 38.56 14.24 1.65
CA CYS A 16 39.55 14.99 2.43
C CYS A 16 38.84 15.84 3.50
N LEU A 17 39.54 16.22 4.57
CA LEU A 17 38.96 16.92 5.73
C LEU A 17 39.61 18.30 5.91
N THR A 18 38.81 19.36 5.84
CA THR A 18 39.18 20.70 6.33
C THR A 18 37.98 21.37 6.99
N ALA A 19 38.11 21.69 8.28
CA ALA A 19 37.16 22.52 9.02
C ALA A 19 37.72 23.94 9.20
N SER A 20 36.83 24.92 9.32
CA SER A 20 37.10 26.24 9.89
C SER A 20 35.81 26.79 10.49
N GLY A 21 35.89 27.68 11.48
CA GLY A 21 34.72 28.16 12.22
C GLY A 21 34.98 29.44 13.02
N ALA A 22 34.04 29.77 13.92
CA ALA A 22 33.88 31.07 14.61
C ALA A 22 33.49 32.23 13.66
N ALA A 23 32.82 33.30 14.09
CA ALA A 23 32.25 33.68 15.40
C ALA A 23 30.81 34.20 15.17
N TYR A 24 29.82 33.94 16.02
CA TYR A 24 29.60 34.48 17.37
C TYR A 24 29.52 36.02 17.45
N ALA A 25 28.31 36.56 17.29
CA ALA A 25 27.96 37.95 17.62
C ALA A 25 26.46 38.07 17.96
N ALA A 26 26.09 37.78 19.21
CA ALA A 26 24.73 38.01 19.69
C ALA A 26 24.50 39.50 19.98
N ARG A 27 23.31 40.04 19.66
CA ARG A 27 22.89 41.37 20.12
C ARG A 27 21.40 41.39 20.45
N THR A 28 21.10 41.63 21.72
CA THR A 28 19.75 41.83 22.28
C THR A 28 19.64 43.29 22.78
N PRO A 29 18.52 43.79 23.35
CA PRO A 29 17.74 44.80 22.63
C PRO A 29 17.37 46.04 23.49
N ALA A 30 16.33 46.78 23.05
CA ALA A 30 15.57 47.82 23.79
C ALA A 30 16.24 49.21 23.92
N PRO A 31 15.49 50.29 24.28
CA PRO A 31 14.03 50.39 24.49
C PRO A 31 13.31 51.47 23.64
N GLU A 32 11.97 51.46 23.76
CA GLU A 32 10.98 52.58 23.77
C GLU A 32 11.25 53.93 23.06
N GLY A 33 10.24 54.46 22.35
CA GLY A 33 10.23 55.85 21.88
C GLY A 33 9.11 56.20 20.89
N ASP A 34 7.98 56.68 21.43
CA ASP A 34 6.93 57.57 20.85
C ASP A 34 6.66 57.62 19.34
N ALA A 35 5.40 57.37 18.98
CA ALA A 35 4.81 57.85 17.72
C ALA A 35 4.27 59.29 17.88
N PRO A 36 4.40 60.13 16.84
CA PRO A 36 3.43 61.20 16.63
C PRO A 36 2.77 61.16 15.23
N ALA A 37 1.64 61.87 15.15
CA ALA A 37 0.69 61.87 14.04
C ALA A 37 1.23 62.37 12.69
N ALA A 38 0.61 61.80 11.64
CA ALA A 38 0.25 62.42 10.36
C ALA A 38 0.93 63.74 9.96
N ALA A 39 1.82 63.67 8.97
CA ALA A 39 2.13 64.76 8.05
C ALA A 39 1.88 64.28 6.61
N ALA A 40 1.15 65.07 5.83
CA ALA A 40 0.98 64.79 4.39
C ALA A 40 2.29 65.13 3.66
N VAL A 41 2.81 64.17 2.89
CA VAL A 41 3.96 64.37 1.99
C VAL A 41 3.49 64.15 0.56
N GLU A 42 3.97 64.99 -0.34
CA GLU A 42 3.50 65.11 -1.73
C GLU A 42 3.81 63.86 -2.56
N THR A 43 2.93 63.52 -3.50
CA THR A 43 3.12 62.41 -4.44
C THR A 43 4.29 62.69 -5.40
N PRO A 44 5.37 61.90 -5.40
CA PRO A 44 6.35 61.94 -6.48
C PRO A 44 5.69 61.48 -7.79
N LYS A 45 5.97 62.18 -8.88
CA LYS A 45 5.39 61.90 -10.20
C LYS A 45 6.04 60.64 -10.80
N THR A 46 5.28 59.88 -11.57
CA THR A 46 5.68 58.57 -12.12
C THR A 46 6.97 58.62 -12.94
N GLU A 47 7.95 57.79 -12.60
CA GLU A 47 9.16 57.58 -13.40
C GLU A 47 9.64 56.12 -13.27
N GLY A 48 9.92 55.47 -14.41
CA GLY A 48 10.81 54.30 -14.45
C GLY A 48 10.29 52.92 -14.00
N ALA A 49 8.99 52.71 -13.74
CA ALA A 49 8.46 51.36 -13.49
C ALA A 49 8.51 50.50 -14.78
N THR A 50 9.61 49.77 -14.99
CA THR A 50 9.65 48.69 -15.99
C THR A 50 8.59 47.64 -15.63
N PRO A 51 7.77 47.17 -16.59
CA PRO A 51 6.85 46.08 -16.31
C PRO A 51 7.66 44.86 -15.89
N SER A 52 7.31 44.27 -14.74
CA SER A 52 7.81 42.94 -14.36
C SER A 52 7.54 41.97 -15.52
N PRO A 53 8.47 41.06 -15.85
CA PRO A 53 8.21 40.06 -16.87
C PRO A 53 6.98 39.26 -16.46
N SER A 54 5.95 39.26 -17.30
CA SER A 54 4.75 38.45 -17.08
C SER A 54 5.17 37.00 -16.81
N PRO A 55 4.58 36.32 -15.81
CA PRO A 55 4.92 34.93 -15.54
C PRO A 55 4.70 34.08 -16.80
N PRO A 56 5.52 33.04 -17.02
CA PRO A 56 5.50 32.27 -18.25
C PRO A 56 4.09 31.66 -18.47
N PRO A 57 3.55 31.73 -19.70
CA PRO A 57 2.25 31.15 -19.99
C PRO A 57 2.28 29.65 -19.69
N LEU A 58 1.19 29.14 -19.11
CA LEU A 58 1.06 27.75 -18.72
C LEU A 58 1.45 26.80 -19.86
N PRO A 59 2.33 25.80 -19.63
CA PRO A 59 2.62 24.77 -20.61
C PRO A 59 1.32 24.09 -21.06
N GLU A 60 1.17 23.89 -22.37
CA GLU A 60 -0.06 23.35 -22.98
C GLU A 60 -0.43 21.93 -22.46
N ASN A 61 0.55 21.23 -21.87
CA ASN A 61 0.41 19.91 -21.23
C ASN A 61 0.93 19.92 -19.77
N ALA A 62 0.78 21.02 -19.03
CA ALA A 62 1.19 21.11 -17.62
C ALA A 62 0.43 20.11 -16.73
N SER A 63 1.15 19.41 -15.84
CA SER A 63 0.55 18.54 -14.82
C SER A 63 0.04 19.36 -13.62
N GLY A 64 -0.75 18.73 -12.73
CA GLY A 64 -1.15 19.34 -11.44
C GLY A 64 0.06 19.83 -10.65
N ALA A 65 1.11 19.01 -10.53
CA ALA A 65 2.34 19.37 -9.85
C ALA A 65 3.06 20.57 -10.49
N ASP A 66 3.07 20.71 -11.83
CA ASP A 66 3.64 21.89 -12.51
C ASP A 66 2.83 23.16 -12.20
N ILE A 67 1.50 23.05 -12.21
CA ILE A 67 0.56 24.14 -11.93
C ILE A 67 0.68 24.58 -10.46
N LEU A 68 0.74 23.62 -9.53
CA LEU A 68 0.94 23.88 -8.10
C LEU A 68 2.31 24.52 -7.85
N MET A 69 3.39 24.00 -8.45
CA MET A 69 4.72 24.60 -8.34
C MET A 69 4.74 26.04 -8.87
N LEU A 70 4.10 26.33 -10.01
CA LEU A 70 3.96 27.70 -10.51
C LEU A 70 3.14 28.58 -9.55
N GLY A 71 2.06 28.04 -8.98
CA GLY A 71 1.27 28.68 -7.94
C GLY A 71 2.10 29.05 -6.71
N LYS A 72 2.98 28.15 -6.22
CA LYS A 72 3.86 28.42 -5.06
C LYS A 72 4.83 29.56 -5.34
N ASN A 73 5.47 29.54 -6.52
CA ASN A 73 6.33 30.64 -6.94
C ASN A 73 5.56 31.98 -6.97
N LEU A 74 4.33 32.00 -7.50
CA LEU A 74 3.51 33.22 -7.55
C LEU A 74 3.06 33.69 -6.15
N TYR A 75 2.76 32.77 -5.23
CA TYR A 75 2.49 33.06 -3.82
C TYR A 75 3.71 33.71 -3.14
N ASP A 76 4.90 33.13 -3.31
CA ASP A 76 6.16 33.63 -2.75
C ASP A 76 6.55 35.01 -3.32
N TYR A 77 6.22 35.28 -4.58
CA TYR A 77 6.38 36.61 -5.20
C TYR A 77 5.24 37.60 -4.85
N GLY A 78 4.15 37.13 -4.22
CA GLY A 78 2.98 37.95 -3.86
C GLY A 78 2.05 38.30 -5.04
N ASP A 79 2.14 37.62 -6.18
CA ASP A 79 1.21 37.76 -7.31
C ASP A 79 -0.05 36.90 -7.08
N TYR A 80 -0.79 37.25 -6.03
CA TYR A 80 -2.04 36.59 -5.67
C TYR A 80 -3.11 36.59 -6.79
N PRO A 81 -3.26 37.64 -7.62
CA PRO A 81 -4.21 37.62 -8.75
C PRO A 81 -3.91 36.49 -9.75
N GLU A 82 -2.67 36.36 -10.20
CA GLU A 82 -2.31 35.35 -11.21
C GLU A 82 -2.19 33.95 -10.59
N MET A 83 -1.72 33.85 -9.34
CA MET A 83 -1.77 32.60 -8.56
C MET A 83 -3.21 32.07 -8.49
N VAL A 84 -4.18 32.91 -8.10
CA VAL A 84 -5.61 32.53 -8.06
C VAL A 84 -6.08 32.06 -9.44
N ARG A 85 -5.80 32.84 -10.49
CA ARG A 85 -6.22 32.51 -11.87
C ARG A 85 -5.67 31.17 -12.36
N ILE A 86 -4.46 30.79 -11.94
CA ILE A 86 -3.79 29.55 -12.34
C ILE A 86 -4.27 28.35 -11.50
N LEU A 87 -4.41 28.52 -10.19
CA LEU A 87 -4.87 27.45 -9.29
C LEU A 87 -6.36 27.12 -9.46
N GLU A 88 -7.22 28.13 -9.68
CA GLU A 88 -8.65 27.89 -10.02
C GLU A 88 -8.77 27.08 -11.32
N LEU A 89 -7.99 27.41 -12.35
CA LEU A 89 -7.97 26.68 -13.62
C LEU A 89 -7.44 25.23 -13.49
N GLY A 90 -6.61 24.96 -12.48
CA GLY A 90 -6.16 23.61 -12.14
C GLY A 90 -7.27 22.76 -11.50
N LEU A 91 -8.06 23.35 -10.59
CA LEU A 91 -9.23 22.72 -9.96
C LEU A 91 -10.35 22.48 -10.97
N GLU A 92 -10.67 23.47 -11.82
CA GLU A 92 -11.69 23.35 -12.88
C GLU A 92 -11.42 22.19 -13.85
N LYS A 93 -10.14 21.81 -14.01
CA LYS A 93 -9.70 20.70 -14.85
C LYS A 93 -9.42 19.40 -14.07
N SER A 94 -9.62 19.40 -12.74
CA SER A 94 -9.34 18.28 -11.83
C SER A 94 -7.93 17.70 -12.02
N LEU A 95 -6.91 18.56 -12.09
CA LEU A 95 -5.52 18.16 -12.37
C LEU A 95 -4.69 17.81 -11.12
N PHE A 96 -5.19 18.15 -9.93
CA PHE A 96 -4.52 17.91 -8.66
C PHE A 96 -4.93 16.55 -8.06
N SER A 97 -4.03 15.95 -7.29
CA SER A 97 -4.34 14.81 -6.42
C SER A 97 -4.92 15.26 -5.07
N SER A 98 -5.55 14.34 -4.32
CA SER A 98 -6.19 14.66 -3.04
C SER A 98 -5.26 15.31 -2.00
N ASP A 99 -3.95 15.02 -2.06
CA ASP A 99 -2.94 15.60 -1.17
C ASP A 99 -2.56 17.03 -1.62
N GLU A 100 -2.61 17.31 -2.92
CA GLU A 100 -2.34 18.63 -3.52
C GLU A 100 -3.56 19.57 -3.38
N GLU A 101 -4.79 19.05 -3.47
CA GLU A 101 -6.02 19.84 -3.34
C GLU A 101 -6.11 20.61 -2.02
N ALA A 102 -5.62 20.02 -0.91
CA ALA A 102 -5.58 20.68 0.40
C ALA A 102 -4.68 21.94 0.37
N GLU A 103 -3.47 21.83 -0.17
CA GLU A 103 -2.54 22.96 -0.30
C GLU A 103 -3.04 24.01 -1.31
N VAL A 104 -3.66 23.57 -2.41
CA VAL A 104 -4.30 24.47 -3.38
C VAL A 104 -5.44 25.27 -2.73
N HIS A 105 -6.30 24.63 -1.94
CA HIS A 105 -7.39 25.30 -1.22
C HIS A 105 -6.87 26.25 -0.12
N GLN A 106 -5.79 25.89 0.58
CA GLN A 106 -5.09 26.79 1.50
C GLN A 106 -4.63 28.06 0.79
N MET A 107 -3.89 27.92 -0.32
CA MET A 107 -3.33 29.03 -1.08
C MET A 107 -4.42 29.92 -1.70
N LEU A 108 -5.47 29.32 -2.27
CA LEU A 108 -6.62 30.05 -2.81
C LEU A 108 -7.40 30.79 -1.72
N GLY A 109 -7.61 30.18 -0.55
CA GLY A 109 -8.23 30.83 0.60
C GLY A 109 -7.47 32.09 1.04
N ILE A 110 -6.14 31.98 1.16
CA ILE A 110 -5.25 33.10 1.50
C ILE A 110 -5.26 34.16 0.39
N GLY A 111 -5.13 33.77 -0.88
CA GLY A 111 -5.13 34.67 -2.04
C GLY A 111 -6.41 35.49 -2.11
N HIS A 112 -7.58 34.85 -2.07
CA HIS A 112 -8.87 35.56 -2.06
C HIS A 112 -9.07 36.41 -0.81
N PHE A 113 -8.52 36.01 0.35
CA PHE A 113 -8.56 36.84 1.55
C PHE A 113 -7.76 38.14 1.38
N ILE A 114 -6.57 38.07 0.78
CA ILE A 114 -5.70 39.23 0.51
C ILE A 114 -6.33 40.12 -0.59
N LEU A 115 -6.91 39.53 -1.62
CA LEU A 115 -7.69 40.20 -2.67
C LEU A 115 -9.09 40.68 -2.19
N GLN A 116 -9.35 40.65 -0.88
CA GLN A 116 -10.59 41.10 -0.22
C GLN A 116 -11.87 40.35 -0.63
N ASN A 117 -11.78 39.30 -1.44
CA ASN A 117 -12.87 38.43 -1.87
C ASN A 117 -13.26 37.43 -0.76
N ARG A 118 -13.78 37.94 0.35
CA ARG A 118 -14.24 37.15 1.51
C ARG A 118 -15.15 35.96 1.14
N PRO A 119 -16.10 36.06 0.19
CA PRO A 119 -16.91 34.91 -0.21
C PRO A 119 -16.10 33.72 -0.76
N LYS A 120 -15.23 33.94 -1.76
CA LYS A 120 -14.37 32.85 -2.28
C LYS A 120 -13.33 32.37 -1.26
N ALA A 121 -12.81 33.27 -0.42
CA ALA A 121 -11.91 32.88 0.67
C ALA A 121 -12.59 31.90 1.64
N ARG A 122 -13.85 32.17 2.03
CA ARG A 122 -14.66 31.27 2.87
C ARG A 122 -14.88 29.91 2.19
N GLU A 123 -15.18 29.91 0.90
CA GLU A 123 -15.43 28.68 0.14
C GLU A 123 -14.23 27.74 0.16
N HIS A 124 -13.04 28.21 -0.19
CA HIS A 124 -11.83 27.37 -0.21
C HIS A 124 -11.35 26.96 1.18
N PHE A 125 -11.46 27.83 2.19
CA PHE A 125 -11.14 27.43 3.57
C PHE A 125 -12.12 26.37 4.12
N LEU A 126 -13.38 26.35 3.68
CA LEU A 126 -14.32 25.29 4.03
C LEU A 126 -14.13 24.02 3.21
N GLN A 127 -13.69 24.10 1.95
CA GLN A 127 -13.24 22.95 1.17
C GLN A 127 -12.05 22.26 1.87
N LEU A 128 -11.04 23.04 2.28
CA LEU A 128 -9.91 22.57 3.08
C LEU A 128 -10.35 21.92 4.40
N LEU A 129 -11.19 22.58 5.21
CA LEU A 129 -11.69 22.01 6.47
C LEU A 129 -12.61 20.78 6.26
N THR A 130 -13.28 20.65 5.12
CA THR A 130 -14.08 19.46 4.78
C THR A 130 -13.17 18.30 4.38
N GLY A 131 -12.06 18.56 3.68
CA GLY A 131 -11.01 17.60 3.36
C GLY A 131 -10.23 17.16 4.61
N GLU A 132 -9.78 18.11 5.42
CA GLU A 132 -9.00 17.90 6.65
C GLU A 132 -9.59 18.67 7.85
N PRO A 133 -10.55 18.09 8.60
CA PRO A 133 -11.21 18.77 9.73
C PRO A 133 -10.30 19.16 10.90
N THR A 134 -9.06 18.67 10.93
CA THR A 134 -8.04 18.96 11.95
C THR A 134 -6.95 19.94 11.49
N TYR A 135 -7.03 20.42 10.25
CA TYR A 135 -6.03 21.32 9.65
C TYR A 135 -5.87 22.63 10.43
N GLN A 136 -4.65 23.16 10.44
CA GLN A 136 -4.25 24.43 11.10
C GLN A 136 -3.25 25.17 10.20
N LEU A 137 -3.44 26.48 10.05
CA LEU A 137 -2.52 27.35 9.30
C LEU A 137 -1.27 27.65 10.14
N ASP A 138 -0.08 27.56 9.53
CA ASP A 138 1.20 27.80 10.22
C ASP A 138 1.43 29.31 10.50
N PRO A 139 1.56 29.75 11.77
CA PRO A 139 1.87 31.14 12.13
C PRO A 139 3.22 31.67 11.65
N ILE A 140 4.13 30.82 11.18
CA ILE A 140 5.42 31.23 10.60
C ILE A 140 5.22 31.84 9.20
N PHE A 141 4.24 31.34 8.43
CA PHE A 141 4.04 31.70 7.02
C PHE A 141 2.73 32.46 6.74
N VAL A 142 1.75 32.37 7.63
CA VAL A 142 0.42 32.96 7.44
C VAL A 142 0.18 34.13 8.41
N PRO A 143 -0.18 35.34 7.94
CA PRO A 143 -0.44 36.47 8.83
C PRO A 143 -1.59 36.21 9.83
N PRO A 144 -1.49 36.66 11.10
CA PRO A 144 -2.46 36.35 12.15
C PRO A 144 -3.92 36.65 11.80
N ILE A 145 -4.18 37.75 11.08
CA ILE A 145 -5.53 38.16 10.66
C ILE A 145 -6.22 37.16 9.71
N ILE A 146 -5.46 36.30 9.02
CA ILE A 146 -6.00 35.22 8.19
C ILE A 146 -6.25 33.96 9.04
N ILE A 147 -5.37 33.70 10.02
CA ILE A 147 -5.54 32.60 10.99
C ILE A 147 -6.78 32.84 11.85
N GLU A 148 -6.97 34.05 12.38
CA GLU A 148 -8.18 34.46 13.14
C GLU A 148 -9.46 34.21 12.33
N TYR A 149 -9.44 34.49 11.02
CA TYR A 149 -10.57 34.25 10.14
C TYR A 149 -10.81 32.75 9.89
N PHE A 150 -9.76 31.98 9.60
CA PHE A 150 -9.84 30.53 9.44
C PHE A 150 -10.38 29.84 10.70
N GLU A 151 -9.90 30.26 11.88
CA GLU A 151 -10.38 29.78 13.18
C GLU A 151 -11.85 30.16 13.43
N SER A 152 -12.29 31.36 13.04
CA SER A 152 -13.72 31.71 13.12
C SER A 152 -14.59 30.82 12.21
N LEU A 153 -14.11 30.47 11.01
CA LEU A 153 -14.79 29.53 10.13
C LEU A 153 -14.81 28.10 10.72
N ARG A 154 -13.74 27.69 11.40
CA ARG A 154 -13.66 26.39 12.07
C ARG A 154 -14.65 26.26 13.22
N GLU A 155 -14.80 27.29 14.06
CA GLU A 155 -15.79 27.29 15.14
C GLU A 155 -17.24 27.47 14.61
N GLU A 156 -17.47 28.33 13.60
CA GLU A 156 -18.77 28.46 12.92
C GLU A 156 -19.32 27.12 12.41
N ASN A 157 -18.45 26.25 11.89
CA ASN A 157 -18.82 25.01 11.22
C ASN A 157 -18.50 23.76 12.06
N ARG A 158 -18.23 23.94 13.36
CA ARG A 158 -17.76 22.90 14.28
C ARG A 158 -18.68 21.67 14.36
N GLU A 159 -20.00 21.84 14.27
CA GLU A 159 -20.94 20.72 14.25
C GLU A 159 -20.81 19.86 12.99
N LEU A 160 -20.64 20.50 11.83
CA LEU A 160 -20.41 19.84 10.54
C LEU A 160 -19.06 19.10 10.55
N LEU A 161 -18.00 19.73 11.06
CA LEU A 161 -16.67 19.12 11.17
C LEU A 161 -16.67 17.94 12.15
N ALA A 162 -17.39 18.05 13.28
CA ALA A 162 -17.58 16.95 14.21
C ALA A 162 -18.38 15.78 13.59
N ALA A 163 -19.37 16.06 12.75
CA ALA A 163 -20.11 15.04 12.02
C ALA A 163 -19.23 14.31 10.98
N ILE A 164 -18.39 15.03 10.22
CA ILE A 164 -17.42 14.43 9.28
C ILE A 164 -16.42 13.54 10.05
N LEU A 165 -15.88 14.01 11.18
CA LEU A 165 -14.97 13.22 12.00
C LEU A 165 -15.64 11.99 12.63
N ALA A 166 -16.92 12.08 13.00
CA ALA A 166 -17.70 10.95 13.48
C ALA A 166 -17.98 9.92 12.37
N GLN A 167 -18.32 10.38 11.16
CA GLN A 167 -18.50 9.52 9.99
C GLN A 167 -17.20 8.80 9.61
N ARG A 168 -16.09 9.54 9.41
CA ARG A 168 -14.78 8.94 9.07
C ARG A 168 -14.29 7.96 10.14
N ARG A 169 -14.55 8.25 11.42
CA ARG A 169 -14.27 7.29 12.51
C ARG A 169 -15.17 6.06 12.41
N GLY A 170 -16.45 6.22 12.07
CA GLY A 170 -17.37 5.11 11.84
C GLY A 170 -16.96 4.24 10.64
N GLU A 171 -16.46 4.86 9.58
CA GLU A 171 -15.92 4.17 8.39
C GLU A 171 -14.62 3.42 8.71
N GLN A 172 -13.69 4.03 9.45
CA GLN A 172 -12.47 3.38 9.94
C GLN A 172 -12.75 2.26 10.96
N GLN A 173 -13.77 2.43 11.82
CA GLN A 173 -14.23 1.38 12.75
C GLN A 173 -15.18 0.36 12.08
N ALA A 174 -15.47 0.55 10.80
CA ALA A 174 -16.15 -0.39 9.91
C ALA A 174 -15.19 -0.97 8.85
N GLU A 175 -13.87 -0.85 9.04
CA GLU A 175 -13.01 -1.99 8.71
C GLU A 175 -13.63 -3.24 9.38
N PRO A 176 -13.67 -4.40 8.70
CA PRO A 176 -14.11 -5.62 9.36
C PRO A 176 -13.23 -5.82 10.60
N PRO A 177 -13.81 -6.15 11.77
CA PRO A 177 -13.01 -6.30 12.98
C PRO A 177 -11.89 -7.30 12.69
N GLU A 178 -10.65 -6.98 13.08
CA GLU A 178 -9.53 -7.91 12.99
C GLU A 178 -9.90 -9.18 13.75
N GLY A 179 -10.44 -10.16 13.01
CA GLY A 179 -10.84 -11.45 13.57
C GLY A 179 -9.63 -12.08 14.20
N GLU A 180 -9.79 -12.71 15.37
CA GLU A 180 -8.68 -13.29 16.10
C GLU A 180 -7.93 -14.27 15.18
N LEU A 181 -6.76 -13.84 14.68
CA LEU A 181 -6.03 -14.54 13.64
C LEU A 181 -5.43 -15.81 14.24
N LEU A 182 -6.23 -16.89 14.24
CA LEU A 182 -5.81 -18.20 14.70
C LEU A 182 -4.76 -18.74 13.72
N ARG A 183 -3.51 -18.45 14.06
CA ARG A 183 -2.31 -18.91 13.38
C ARG A 183 -2.09 -20.39 13.64
N GLU A 184 -2.83 -21.22 12.91
CA GLU A 184 -2.56 -22.65 12.89
C GLU A 184 -1.17 -22.90 12.30
N LYS A 185 -0.35 -23.66 13.02
CA LYS A 185 1.03 -23.94 12.63
C LYS A 185 1.08 -25.10 11.66
N ASN A 186 1.55 -24.82 10.46
CA ASN A 186 1.70 -25.82 9.40
C ASN A 186 2.70 -26.92 9.79
N PRO A 187 2.39 -28.21 9.58
CA PRO A 187 3.33 -29.29 9.82
C PRO A 187 4.45 -29.34 8.78
N TYR A 188 5.67 -29.00 9.20
CA TYR A 188 6.88 -29.00 8.34
C TYR A 188 7.15 -30.33 7.61
N PHE A 189 6.67 -31.48 8.12
CA PHE A 189 6.86 -32.78 7.45
C PHE A 189 6.13 -32.90 6.11
N VAL A 190 5.05 -32.13 5.89
CA VAL A 190 4.27 -32.15 4.64
C VAL A 190 5.09 -31.65 3.45
N ASN A 191 6.12 -30.84 3.68
CA ASN A 191 7.05 -30.39 2.65
C ASN A 191 7.88 -31.52 2.00
N PHE A 192 7.92 -32.71 2.64
CA PHE A 192 8.59 -33.91 2.11
C PHE A 192 7.62 -34.89 1.42
N ILE A 193 6.33 -34.57 1.39
CA ILE A 193 5.31 -35.39 0.73
C ILE A 193 5.26 -35.00 -0.77
N PRO A 194 5.30 -35.98 -1.71
CA PRO A 194 5.21 -35.73 -3.15
C PRO A 194 3.83 -35.20 -3.59
N PHE A 195 3.60 -35.10 -4.89
CA PHE A 195 2.35 -34.64 -5.50
C PHE A 195 1.95 -33.19 -5.14
N GLY A 196 2.94 -32.33 -4.89
CA GLY A 196 2.73 -30.90 -4.60
C GLY A 196 2.14 -30.59 -3.22
N ALA A 197 2.13 -31.55 -2.28
CA ALA A 197 1.47 -31.39 -0.99
C ALA A 197 1.99 -30.19 -0.17
N GLY A 198 3.30 -29.96 -0.18
CA GLY A 198 3.92 -28.78 0.46
C GLY A 198 3.50 -27.46 -0.19
N GLN A 199 3.40 -27.40 -1.52
CA GLN A 199 2.91 -26.22 -2.25
C GLN A 199 1.44 -25.92 -1.91
N PHE A 200 0.59 -26.95 -1.78
CA PHE A 200 -0.78 -26.77 -1.33
C PHE A 200 -0.85 -26.25 0.12
N GLN A 201 -0.04 -26.79 1.03
CA GLN A 201 0.09 -26.28 2.40
C GLN A 201 0.56 -24.82 2.45
N ASN A 202 1.51 -24.44 1.59
CA ASN A 202 2.02 -23.07 1.47
C ASN A 202 1.05 -22.12 0.74
N GLY A 203 -0.15 -22.55 0.35
CA GLY A 203 -1.12 -21.72 -0.37
C GLY A 203 -0.69 -21.37 -1.80
N GLU A 204 0.05 -22.25 -2.47
CA GLU A 204 0.53 -22.09 -3.86
C GLU A 204 -0.16 -23.10 -4.81
N PRO A 205 -1.50 -23.04 -4.98
CA PRO A 205 -2.27 -24.11 -5.64
C PRO A 205 -1.87 -24.34 -7.10
N ILE A 206 -1.38 -23.30 -7.80
CA ILE A 206 -0.89 -23.42 -9.18
C ILE A 206 0.37 -24.30 -9.23
N LYS A 207 1.36 -24.07 -8.34
CA LYS A 207 2.56 -24.92 -8.26
C LYS A 207 2.19 -26.34 -7.84
N GLY A 208 1.35 -26.49 -6.81
CA GLY A 208 0.90 -27.80 -6.34
C GLY A 208 0.23 -28.62 -7.44
N THR A 209 -0.64 -27.99 -8.24
CA THR A 209 -1.31 -28.62 -9.39
C THR A 209 -0.32 -29.01 -10.49
N LEU A 210 0.71 -28.20 -10.76
CA LEU A 210 1.76 -28.51 -11.73
C LEU A 210 2.60 -29.73 -11.30
N PHE A 211 3.04 -29.79 -10.04
CA PHE A 211 3.77 -30.96 -9.52
C PHE A 211 2.89 -32.22 -9.50
N LEU A 212 1.68 -32.14 -8.94
CA LEU A 212 0.68 -33.22 -8.96
C LEU A 212 0.47 -33.80 -10.36
N THR A 213 0.23 -32.94 -11.35
CA THR A 213 -0.04 -33.35 -12.74
C THR A 213 1.20 -33.95 -13.40
N GLY A 214 2.37 -33.32 -13.22
CA GLY A 214 3.64 -33.80 -13.77
C GLY A 214 4.03 -35.17 -13.21
N GLU A 215 3.90 -35.36 -11.90
CA GLU A 215 4.23 -36.63 -11.23
C GLU A 215 3.26 -37.75 -11.63
N ILE A 216 1.96 -37.47 -11.73
CA ILE A 216 0.97 -38.45 -12.24
C ILE A 216 1.29 -38.87 -13.67
N VAL A 217 1.65 -37.92 -14.56
CA VAL A 217 2.04 -38.24 -15.95
C VAL A 217 3.35 -39.04 -16.00
N ALA A 218 4.36 -38.65 -15.22
CA ALA A 218 5.65 -39.34 -15.19
C ALA A 218 5.54 -40.77 -14.62
N LEU A 219 4.74 -40.95 -13.56
CA LEU A 219 4.39 -42.26 -12.99
C LEU A 219 3.57 -43.10 -13.98
N GLY A 220 2.61 -42.49 -14.69
CA GLY A 220 1.83 -43.15 -15.74
C GLY A 220 2.70 -43.66 -16.89
N LEU A 221 3.65 -42.85 -17.36
CA LEU A 221 4.64 -43.26 -18.37
C LEU A 221 5.57 -44.37 -17.86
N ASN A 222 5.98 -44.33 -16.59
CA ASN A 222 6.76 -45.39 -15.97
C ASN A 222 5.98 -46.73 -15.93
N ALA A 223 4.74 -46.69 -15.44
CA ALA A 223 3.88 -47.87 -15.35
C ALA A 223 3.54 -48.44 -16.74
N ALA A 224 3.11 -47.60 -17.69
CA ALA A 224 2.81 -48.01 -19.05
C ALA A 224 4.03 -48.62 -19.76
N GLY A 225 5.21 -47.99 -19.62
CA GLY A 225 6.47 -48.52 -20.14
C GLY A 225 6.83 -49.90 -19.57
N TYR A 226 6.56 -50.13 -18.27
CA TYR A 226 6.75 -51.45 -17.66
C TYR A 226 5.76 -52.50 -18.20
N PHE A 227 4.46 -52.22 -18.18
CA PHE A 227 3.44 -53.18 -18.59
C PHE A 227 3.55 -53.52 -20.08
N VAL A 228 3.66 -52.53 -20.96
CA VAL A 228 3.77 -52.77 -22.40
C VAL A 228 5.13 -53.39 -22.77
N SER A 229 6.24 -53.02 -22.11
CA SER A 229 7.50 -53.76 -22.29
C SER A 229 7.40 -55.23 -21.84
N ARG A 230 6.44 -55.59 -20.98
CA ARG A 230 6.24 -56.96 -20.50
C ARG A 230 5.37 -57.78 -21.45
N GLU A 231 4.39 -57.18 -22.11
CA GLU A 231 3.57 -57.83 -23.16
C GLU A 231 4.41 -58.30 -24.37
N PHE A 232 5.55 -57.66 -24.63
CA PHE A 232 6.47 -58.05 -25.71
C PHE A 232 7.44 -59.20 -25.36
N ALA A 233 7.45 -59.70 -24.12
CA ALA A 233 8.25 -60.86 -23.73
C ALA A 233 7.53 -62.18 -24.09
N GLY A 234 8.27 -63.20 -24.51
CA GLY A 234 7.72 -64.54 -24.72
C GLY A 234 7.42 -65.27 -23.41
N ASP A 235 6.78 -66.44 -23.51
CA ASP A 235 6.54 -67.35 -22.38
C ASP A 235 7.84 -67.85 -21.70
N ASP A 236 8.97 -67.75 -22.42
CA ASP A 236 10.33 -68.02 -21.94
C ASP A 236 10.96 -66.84 -21.18
N GLY A 237 10.30 -65.68 -21.15
CA GLY A 237 10.78 -64.43 -20.56
C GLY A 237 11.77 -63.65 -21.43
N TYR A 238 12.06 -64.09 -22.65
CA TYR A 238 13.01 -63.45 -23.56
C TYR A 238 12.30 -62.63 -24.65
N TYR A 239 13.08 -61.77 -25.33
CA TYR A 239 12.58 -60.92 -26.41
C TYR A 239 13.05 -61.47 -27.75
N THR A 240 12.11 -61.90 -28.59
CA THR A 240 12.39 -62.32 -29.97
C THR A 240 12.85 -61.12 -30.81
N SER A 241 13.61 -61.38 -31.87
CA SER A 241 14.22 -60.32 -32.70
C SER A 241 13.21 -59.37 -33.35
N GLY A 242 11.97 -59.79 -33.60
CA GLY A 242 10.89 -58.93 -34.10
C GLY A 242 10.32 -57.96 -33.06
N ASN A 243 10.28 -58.36 -31.77
CA ASN A 243 9.68 -57.58 -30.69
C ASN A 243 10.71 -56.78 -29.88
N ALA A 244 11.98 -57.17 -29.93
CA ALA A 244 13.06 -56.60 -29.11
C ALA A 244 13.30 -55.10 -29.30
N GLU A 245 12.98 -54.53 -30.47
CA GLU A 245 13.05 -53.08 -30.68
C GLU A 245 11.90 -52.35 -29.98
N GLN A 246 10.67 -52.81 -30.15
CA GLN A 246 9.48 -52.20 -29.53
C GLN A 246 9.57 -52.28 -27.99
N ALA A 247 10.00 -53.42 -27.44
CA ALA A 247 10.23 -53.58 -26.01
C ALA A 247 11.35 -52.64 -25.50
N ARG A 248 12.38 -52.37 -26.31
CA ARG A 248 13.43 -51.39 -25.97
C ARG A 248 12.89 -49.96 -25.94
N GLN A 249 12.03 -49.59 -26.90
CA GLN A 249 11.40 -48.26 -26.93
C GLN A 249 10.52 -48.04 -25.69
N TRP A 250 9.65 -48.99 -25.33
CA TRP A 250 8.84 -48.91 -24.12
C TRP A 250 9.66 -48.92 -22.81
N ARG A 251 10.80 -49.60 -22.78
CA ARG A 251 11.73 -49.54 -21.65
C ARG A 251 12.47 -48.19 -21.55
N ILE A 252 12.72 -47.52 -22.66
CA ILE A 252 13.21 -46.13 -22.65
C ILE A 252 12.13 -45.20 -22.06
N VAL A 253 10.86 -45.36 -22.46
CA VAL A 253 9.72 -44.62 -21.85
C VAL A 253 9.62 -44.91 -20.36
N GLN A 254 9.77 -46.17 -19.93
CA GLN A 254 9.77 -46.57 -18.52
C GLN A 254 10.82 -45.80 -17.70
N TYR A 255 12.08 -45.79 -18.15
CA TYR A 255 13.17 -45.14 -17.43
C TYR A 255 13.14 -43.60 -17.57
N ALA A 256 12.66 -43.06 -18.69
CA ALA A 256 12.43 -41.63 -18.84
C ALA A 256 11.34 -41.13 -17.86
N GLY A 257 10.23 -41.87 -17.75
CA GLY A 257 9.18 -41.59 -16.76
C GLY A 257 9.70 -41.67 -15.32
N LEU A 258 10.53 -42.68 -15.00
CA LEU A 258 11.16 -42.80 -13.67
C LEU A 258 12.10 -41.62 -13.36
N GLY A 259 12.92 -41.20 -14.32
CA GLY A 259 13.83 -40.06 -14.17
C GLY A 259 13.09 -38.74 -14.02
N ALA A 260 12.03 -38.52 -14.83
CA ALA A 260 11.16 -37.36 -14.72
C ALA A 260 10.43 -37.31 -13.37
N LEU A 261 9.88 -38.44 -12.91
CA LEU A 261 9.21 -38.54 -11.61
C LEU A 261 10.18 -38.21 -10.46
N GLY A 262 11.37 -38.80 -10.47
CA GLY A 262 12.40 -38.51 -9.45
C GLY A 262 12.85 -37.05 -9.44
N ALA A 263 13.03 -36.45 -10.62
CA ALA A 263 13.39 -35.04 -10.74
C ALA A 263 12.26 -34.10 -10.26
N LEU A 264 11.00 -34.40 -10.58
CA LEU A 264 9.83 -33.64 -10.13
C LEU A 264 9.65 -33.72 -8.62
N VAL A 265 9.72 -34.91 -8.02
CA VAL A 265 9.60 -35.08 -6.56
C VAL A 265 10.71 -34.33 -5.82
N ILE A 266 11.97 -34.45 -6.26
CA ILE A 266 13.09 -33.73 -5.64
C ILE A 266 12.92 -32.21 -5.80
N GLY A 267 12.53 -31.73 -6.98
CA GLY A 267 12.25 -30.31 -7.23
C GLY A 267 11.10 -29.77 -6.39
N GLY A 268 10.01 -30.54 -6.26
CA GLY A 268 8.83 -30.21 -5.47
C GLY A 268 9.14 -30.11 -3.98
N VAL A 269 9.92 -31.05 -3.43
CA VAL A 269 10.36 -30.98 -2.02
C VAL A 269 11.26 -29.78 -1.77
N ILE A 270 12.17 -29.45 -2.69
CA ILE A 270 13.05 -28.26 -2.56
C ILE A 270 12.22 -26.97 -2.63
N ASP A 271 11.31 -26.83 -3.59
CA ASP A 271 10.43 -25.66 -3.71
C ASP A 271 9.47 -25.54 -2.50
N ALA A 272 8.94 -26.65 -1.98
CA ALA A 272 8.09 -26.65 -0.78
C ALA A 272 8.82 -26.19 0.48
N ILE A 273 10.09 -26.57 0.64
CA ILE A 273 10.94 -26.14 1.76
C ILE A 273 11.34 -24.66 1.62
N LEU A 274 11.69 -24.21 0.41
CA LEU A 274 12.12 -22.82 0.17
C LEU A 274 10.98 -21.80 0.30
N ASN A 275 9.74 -22.19 -0.02
CA ASN A 275 8.56 -21.33 0.07
C ASN A 275 7.69 -21.66 1.32
N TYR A 276 8.25 -22.36 2.30
CA TYR A 276 7.52 -22.83 3.48
C TYR A 276 6.93 -21.69 4.31
N LYS A 277 5.60 -21.73 4.51
CA LYS A 277 4.89 -20.83 5.43
C LYS A 277 4.64 -21.55 6.75
N GLU A 278 5.17 -21.02 7.86
CA GLU A 278 5.02 -21.66 9.17
C GLU A 278 3.59 -21.59 9.73
N TYR A 279 2.81 -20.57 9.34
CA TYR A 279 1.44 -20.37 9.80
C TYR A 279 0.51 -20.11 8.62
N ASN A 280 -0.72 -20.61 8.73
CA ASN A 280 -1.85 -20.13 7.93
C ASN A 280 -2.67 -19.16 8.79
N GLU A 281 -3.10 -18.04 8.20
CA GLU A 281 -3.92 -17.05 8.89
C GLU A 281 -5.39 -17.34 8.62
N ILE A 282 -6.05 -17.98 9.59
CA ILE A 282 -7.49 -18.26 9.55
C ILE A 282 -8.21 -17.06 10.14
N VAL A 283 -8.95 -16.33 9.31
CA VAL A 283 -9.87 -15.28 9.78
C VAL A 283 -11.07 -15.97 10.43
N VAL A 284 -11.12 -15.94 11.76
CA VAL A 284 -12.29 -16.39 12.52
C VAL A 284 -13.32 -15.27 12.50
N GLU A 285 -14.44 -15.48 11.79
CA GLU A 285 -15.61 -14.62 11.94
C GLU A 285 -16.08 -14.67 13.41
N PRO A 286 -16.30 -13.52 14.07
CA PRO A 286 -16.69 -13.51 15.47
C PRO A 286 -18.03 -14.24 15.66
N PRO A 287 -18.19 -15.07 16.71
CA PRO A 287 -19.40 -15.86 16.92
C PRO A 287 -20.62 -14.94 17.01
N ALA A 288 -21.57 -15.14 16.09
CA ALA A 288 -22.72 -14.25 15.94
C ALA A 288 -23.51 -14.15 17.26
N ALA A 289 -23.64 -12.94 17.79
CA ALA A 289 -24.18 -12.64 19.13
C ALA A 289 -25.71 -12.83 19.29
N ASN A 290 -26.28 -13.85 18.65
CA ASN A 290 -27.71 -14.15 18.59
C ASN A 290 -28.11 -15.45 19.32
N GLU A 291 -27.17 -16.29 19.78
CA GLU A 291 -27.53 -17.56 20.44
C GLU A 291 -27.96 -17.40 21.91
N GLU A 292 -27.39 -16.45 22.67
CA GLU A 292 -27.73 -16.26 24.10
C GLU A 292 -29.19 -15.85 24.36
N LYS A 293 -29.93 -15.39 23.34
CA LYS A 293 -31.36 -15.02 23.49
C LYS A 293 -32.35 -16.18 23.40
N LYS A 294 -31.88 -17.43 23.21
CA LYS A 294 -32.75 -18.58 22.91
C LYS A 294 -32.95 -19.59 24.06
N THR A 295 -32.27 -19.40 25.19
CA THR A 295 -32.31 -20.33 26.35
C THR A 295 -33.14 -19.83 27.53
N ALA A 296 -33.72 -18.62 27.45
CA ALA A 296 -34.45 -17.97 28.55
C ALA A 296 -35.95 -17.77 28.23
N GLY A 297 -36.69 -18.85 27.94
CA GLY A 297 -38.16 -18.76 27.86
C GLY A 297 -38.91 -19.84 27.09
N ASP A 298 -38.93 -21.09 27.58
CA ASP A 298 -40.08 -22.00 27.37
C ASP A 298 -40.18 -23.11 28.45
N GLU A 299 -40.92 -22.86 29.53
CA GLU A 299 -41.32 -23.90 30.51
C GLU A 299 -42.61 -24.62 30.03
N GLY A 300 -42.56 -25.26 28.85
CA GLY A 300 -43.74 -25.57 28.03
C GLY A 300 -44.47 -26.92 28.22
N LYS A 301 -43.77 -28.02 28.59
CA LYS A 301 -44.25 -29.44 28.56
C LYS A 301 -44.53 -29.98 27.13
N PRO A 302 -44.85 -31.28 26.95
CA PRO A 302 -44.41 -32.50 27.65
C PRO A 302 -43.65 -33.49 26.71
N LYS A 303 -43.06 -34.52 27.32
CA LYS A 303 -42.34 -35.62 26.67
C LYS A 303 -43.22 -36.44 25.69
N VAL A 304 -42.67 -36.74 24.51
CA VAL A 304 -43.12 -37.81 23.60
C VAL A 304 -41.91 -38.69 23.29
N ASP A 305 -42.08 -40.01 23.35
CA ASP A 305 -41.02 -41.01 23.14
C ASP A 305 -40.96 -41.53 21.68
N VAL A 306 -40.00 -42.44 21.43
CA VAL A 306 -39.75 -43.31 20.26
C VAL A 306 -39.35 -42.68 18.91
N PRO A 307 -38.51 -43.38 18.10
CA PRO A 307 -37.46 -44.32 18.46
C PRO A 307 -36.10 -44.06 17.75
N SER A 308 -35.05 -44.75 18.21
CA SER A 308 -33.72 -44.72 17.59
C SER A 308 -33.73 -45.32 16.17
N LEU A 309 -33.30 -44.55 15.17
CA LEU A 309 -32.99 -45.07 13.84
C LEU A 309 -31.50 -45.44 13.76
N ARG A 310 -31.26 -46.74 13.64
CA ARG A 310 -29.96 -47.37 13.46
C ARG A 310 -29.59 -47.31 11.98
N VAL A 311 -28.38 -46.86 11.67
CA VAL A 311 -27.78 -46.99 10.33
C VAL A 311 -26.68 -48.03 10.45
N ASP A 312 -26.92 -49.21 9.88
CA ASP A 312 -25.89 -50.22 9.65
C ASP A 312 -25.43 -50.10 8.18
N PHE A 313 -24.13 -50.36 7.92
CA PHE A 313 -23.39 -50.26 6.65
C PHE A 313 -22.95 -48.85 6.22
#